data_AF-A0A1S6HFY7-F1
#
_entry.id   AF-A0A1S6HFY7-F1
#
_cell.length_a   1.000
_cell.length_b   1.000
_cell.length_c   1.000
_cell.angle_alpha   90.00
_cell.angle_beta   90.00
_cell.angle_gamma   90.00
#
_symmetry.space_group_name_H-M   'P 1'
#
loop_
_entity.id
_entity.type
_entity.pdbx_description
1 polymer ?
#
loop_
_entity_poly.entity_id
_entity_poly.type
_entity_poly.pdbx_seq_one_letter_code
_entity_poly.pdbx_strand_id
1 'polypeptide(L)'
;MLKNKTKQQKMNKIKQLEEKLNEQKNKFGLVGAKRAEINEYDDAPYNISADINPSNWGIKIDLKTGYNPIEDQRQKIYASIKKIKDGLETVVLQVGSGHEVAHWELPFGSEKGCPMDVYNHDKILEGIKNGLPQNKKECAKDVTNMFEDTIINPRVKEYFGDFSGQILFWDGEGLRVEKEMGQKGFTPLYEAFVKVNLHLFGDKWDNVFLNRHYTNNPKVEKAVKEIVNDLNLEEGIKDTTSLFDKSRWLKMAQDYAKAISPLLDEMPKERLSAYDFTKGQNSSGEGSDQKSKSGNGVEEKVKTKEGKEEIAYGRYSAGENQSPNFTSFEQLDVLYQRLAKDIPVKVEAISREFLMEISPLNYRPFDSEKDNPLKIKTSKFFMNDDGFNFAYPNQPLTINYKQKIQRKSFPNFKMVLVDNSGSMAEGINGNKGNTNFIPFGDNSKYHYALLGYYGIENFLQKQGIAPYINHGVSLFSNKTRFKKGSYNDLISIRKLLLEPDWGNTYLDAKTLKNAFEGEESFFLSISDGGVGNWDSEKSEIKQLAEKNYYAHIQLGGKTNMSKDLESWGMPVFYVNSGKDLSKLMVDITKNIYHPFVQEELK
;
A
#
# COMPACT_ATOMS: atom_id res chain seq x y z
N MET A 1 -42.36 15.84 -27.70
CA MET A 1 -42.45 16.55 -26.40
C MET A 1 -42.52 15.63 -25.18
N LEU A 2 -43.33 14.55 -25.15
CA LEU A 2 -43.39 13.64 -23.99
C LEU A 2 -42.05 12.98 -23.64
N LYS A 3 -41.28 12.46 -24.63
CA LYS A 3 -39.94 11.87 -24.38
C LYS A 3 -38.94 12.83 -23.71
N ASN A 4 -39.02 14.13 -24.02
CA ASN A 4 -38.13 15.14 -23.42
C ASN A 4 -38.53 15.46 -21.98
N LYS A 5 -39.83 15.48 -21.63
CA LYS A 5 -40.29 15.67 -20.25
C LYS A 5 -39.87 14.51 -19.34
N THR A 6 -39.97 13.27 -19.81
CA THR A 6 -39.59 12.08 -19.02
C THR A 6 -38.07 12.02 -18.79
N LYS A 7 -37.26 12.39 -19.80
CA LYS A 7 -35.79 12.45 -19.66
C LYS A 7 -35.36 13.54 -18.66
N GLN A 8 -36.01 14.70 -18.68
CA GLN A 8 -35.70 15.80 -17.77
C GLN A 8 -36.12 15.52 -16.31
N GLN A 9 -37.26 14.84 -16.10
CA GLN A 9 -37.67 14.38 -14.76
C GLN A 9 -36.73 13.30 -14.21
N LYS A 10 -36.25 12.37 -15.05
CA LYS A 10 -35.27 11.35 -14.64
C LYS A 10 -33.90 11.95 -14.27
N MET A 11 -33.38 12.88 -15.09
CA MET A 11 -32.16 13.63 -14.76
C MET A 11 -32.29 14.38 -13.43
N ASN A 12 -33.50 14.85 -13.10
CA ASN A 12 -33.75 15.52 -11.83
C ASN A 12 -33.71 14.54 -10.64
N LYS A 13 -34.23 13.32 -10.81
CA LYS A 13 -34.19 12.27 -9.76
C LYS A 13 -32.77 11.80 -9.46
N ILE A 14 -31.93 11.54 -10.47
CA ILE A 14 -30.54 11.12 -10.25
C ILE A 14 -29.76 12.19 -9.49
N LYS A 15 -29.87 13.46 -9.88
CA LYS A 15 -29.23 14.57 -9.15
C LYS A 15 -29.71 14.69 -7.70
N GLN A 16 -30.99 14.50 -7.44
CA GLN A 16 -31.53 14.47 -6.07
C GLN A 16 -30.95 13.30 -5.26
N LEU A 17 -30.80 12.12 -5.86
CA LEU A 17 -30.16 10.97 -5.22
C LEU A 17 -28.68 11.24 -4.93
N GLU A 18 -27.96 11.87 -5.87
CA GLU A 18 -26.57 12.29 -5.65
C GLU A 18 -26.45 13.26 -4.46
N GLU A 19 -27.35 14.24 -4.36
CA GLU A 19 -27.38 15.17 -3.22
C GLU A 19 -27.61 14.44 -1.89
N LYS A 20 -28.63 13.58 -1.83
CA LYS A 20 -28.92 12.76 -0.64
C LYS A 20 -27.76 11.83 -0.27
N LEU A 21 -27.11 11.22 -1.26
CA LEU A 21 -25.95 10.38 -1.07
C LEU A 21 -24.78 11.16 -0.46
N ASN A 22 -24.54 12.39 -0.94
CA ASN A 22 -23.52 13.27 -0.37
C ASN A 22 -23.88 13.76 1.04
N GLU A 23 -25.16 14.02 1.33
CA GLU A 23 -25.62 14.34 2.69
C GLU A 23 -25.39 13.16 3.66
N GLN A 24 -25.75 11.94 3.24
CA GLN A 24 -25.52 10.74 4.05
C GLN A 24 -24.03 10.49 4.26
N LYS A 25 -23.24 10.60 3.21
CA LYS A 25 -21.78 10.51 3.27
C LYS A 25 -21.18 11.47 4.32
N ASN A 26 -21.66 12.71 4.37
CA ASN A 26 -21.21 13.68 5.38
C ASN A 26 -21.61 13.26 6.81
N LYS A 27 -22.77 12.63 7.00
CA LYS A 27 -23.18 12.07 8.31
C LYS A 27 -22.28 10.92 8.74
N PHE A 28 -21.68 10.21 7.80
CA PHE A 28 -20.64 9.22 8.09
C PHE A 28 -19.28 9.84 8.39
N GLY A 29 -19.15 11.16 8.54
CA GLY A 29 -17.86 11.80 8.87
C GLY A 29 -16.90 11.96 7.68
N LEU A 30 -17.30 11.60 6.46
CA LEU A 30 -16.49 11.76 5.24
C LEU A 30 -16.54 13.19 4.67
N VAL A 31 -16.43 14.19 5.55
CA VAL A 31 -16.47 15.61 5.19
C VAL A 31 -15.17 16.00 4.48
N GLY A 32 -15.27 16.53 3.25
CA GLY A 32 -14.12 16.92 2.41
C GLY A 32 -13.65 15.87 1.41
N ALA A 33 -14.22 14.67 1.44
CA ALA A 33 -13.99 13.66 0.42
C ALA A 33 -14.64 14.02 -0.93
N LYS A 34 -14.16 13.42 -2.03
CA LYS A 34 -14.67 13.71 -3.39
C LYS A 34 -16.19 13.48 -3.44
N ARG A 35 -16.94 14.41 -4.04
CA ARG A 35 -18.41 14.30 -4.17
C ARG A 35 -18.79 12.95 -4.80
N ALA A 36 -19.81 12.30 -4.26
CA ALA A 36 -20.35 11.06 -4.80
C ALA A 36 -21.07 11.34 -6.13
N GLU A 37 -20.95 10.40 -7.08
CA GLU A 37 -21.43 10.49 -8.46
C GLU A 37 -22.33 9.28 -8.78
N ILE A 38 -23.47 9.52 -9.44
CA ILE A 38 -24.37 8.46 -9.91
C ILE A 38 -24.50 8.56 -11.43
N ASN A 39 -24.16 7.49 -12.14
CA ASN A 39 -24.28 7.39 -13.59
C ASN A 39 -25.31 6.35 -13.99
N GLU A 40 -25.99 6.55 -15.12
CA GLU A 40 -26.86 5.56 -15.74
C GLU A 40 -26.25 5.10 -17.07
N TYR A 41 -26.28 3.78 -17.32
CA TYR A 41 -25.85 3.18 -18.58
C TYR A 41 -26.91 2.20 -19.10
N ASP A 42 -27.18 2.26 -20.41
CA ASP A 42 -28.13 1.35 -21.07
C ASP A 42 -27.57 -0.09 -21.11
N ASP A 43 -26.25 -0.20 -21.30
CA ASP A 43 -25.46 -1.42 -21.40
C ASP A 43 -24.80 -1.82 -20.07
N ALA A 44 -25.27 -1.28 -18.94
CA ALA A 44 -24.79 -1.72 -17.63
C ALA A 44 -24.98 -3.24 -17.47
N PRO A 45 -23.91 -4.00 -17.16
CA PRO A 45 -23.99 -5.45 -16.99
C PRO A 45 -24.84 -5.83 -15.77
N TYR A 46 -24.93 -4.94 -14.79
CA TYR A 46 -25.68 -5.13 -13.56
C TYR A 46 -26.66 -3.99 -13.33
N ASN A 47 -27.71 -4.27 -12.56
CA ASN A 47 -28.74 -3.29 -12.22
C ASN A 47 -28.19 -2.12 -11.37
N ILE A 48 -27.29 -2.44 -10.44
CA ILE A 48 -26.52 -1.50 -9.65
C ILE A 48 -25.12 -2.06 -9.46
N SER A 49 -24.12 -1.21 -9.68
CA SER A 49 -22.75 -1.44 -9.25
C SER A 49 -22.22 -0.19 -8.58
N ALA A 50 -21.30 -0.35 -7.64
CA ALA A 50 -20.73 0.79 -6.95
C ALA A 50 -19.23 0.58 -6.72
N ASP A 51 -18.54 1.69 -6.48
CA ASP A 51 -17.11 1.78 -6.28
C ASP A 51 -16.79 2.87 -5.25
N ILE A 52 -15.78 2.63 -4.41
CA ILE A 52 -15.27 3.62 -3.47
C ILE A 52 -13.77 3.80 -3.67
N ASN A 53 -13.36 5.02 -4.02
CA ASN A 53 -11.95 5.33 -4.20
C ASN A 53 -11.28 5.52 -2.82
N PRO A 54 -10.32 4.66 -2.43
CA PRO A 54 -9.72 4.73 -1.09
C PRO A 54 -8.84 5.98 -0.88
N SER A 55 -8.41 6.67 -1.96
CA SER A 55 -7.55 7.85 -1.85
C SER A 55 -8.32 9.14 -1.56
N ASN A 56 -9.58 9.23 -2.00
CA ASN A 56 -10.37 10.45 -1.86
C ASN A 56 -11.80 10.20 -1.34
N TRP A 57 -12.13 8.96 -1.01
CA TRP A 57 -13.42 8.49 -0.51
C TRP A 57 -14.60 8.89 -1.40
N GLY A 58 -14.34 9.09 -2.70
CA GLY A 58 -15.37 9.30 -3.71
C GLY A 58 -16.13 8.02 -3.93
N ILE A 59 -17.45 8.08 -3.77
CA ILE A 59 -18.36 6.97 -4.06
C ILE A 59 -18.89 7.17 -5.48
N LYS A 60 -18.77 6.15 -6.31
CA LYS A 60 -19.33 6.13 -7.65
C LYS A 60 -20.35 5.01 -7.74
N ILE A 61 -21.56 5.32 -8.20
CA ILE A 61 -22.63 4.33 -8.39
C ILE A 61 -23.03 4.34 -9.85
N ASP A 62 -22.98 3.18 -10.47
CA ASP A 62 -23.39 2.97 -11.86
C ASP A 62 -24.68 2.14 -11.84
N LEU A 63 -25.74 2.69 -12.45
CA LEU A 63 -27.07 2.11 -12.51
C LEU A 63 -27.39 1.70 -13.94
N LYS A 64 -28.15 0.61 -14.09
CA LYS A 64 -28.77 0.30 -15.37
C LYS A 64 -29.89 1.29 -15.66
N THR A 65 -29.93 1.84 -16.87
CA THR A 65 -30.97 2.81 -17.24
C THR A 65 -32.37 2.25 -16.96
N GLY A 66 -33.14 2.97 -16.15
CA GLY A 66 -34.51 2.57 -15.81
C GLY A 66 -34.62 1.47 -14.77
N TYR A 67 -33.53 1.10 -14.09
CA TYR A 67 -33.56 0.17 -12.98
C TYR A 67 -34.57 0.61 -11.92
N ASN A 68 -35.43 -0.32 -11.54
CA ASN A 68 -36.39 -0.16 -10.48
C ASN A 68 -36.33 -1.40 -9.58
N PRO A 69 -35.95 -1.28 -8.30
CA PRO A 69 -35.90 -2.44 -7.40
C PRO A 69 -37.29 -2.94 -6.95
N ILE A 70 -38.38 -2.25 -7.31
CA ILE A 70 -39.76 -2.62 -6.96
C ILE A 70 -40.60 -2.74 -8.24
N GLU A 71 -40.53 -3.89 -8.90
CA GLU A 71 -41.22 -4.17 -10.17
C GLU A 71 -42.45 -5.06 -9.96
N ASP A 72 -42.26 -6.20 -9.29
CA ASP A 72 -43.27 -7.25 -9.16
C ASP A 72 -44.22 -7.03 -7.97
N GLN A 73 -45.29 -7.82 -7.90
CA GLN A 73 -46.29 -7.69 -6.84
C GLN A 73 -45.73 -8.04 -5.45
N ARG A 74 -44.79 -8.98 -5.35
CA ARG A 74 -44.18 -9.40 -4.08
C ARG A 74 -43.30 -8.28 -3.53
N GLN A 75 -42.49 -7.64 -4.39
CA GLN A 75 -41.68 -6.47 -4.06
C GLN A 75 -42.57 -5.29 -3.63
N LYS A 76 -43.70 -5.04 -4.31
CA LYS A 76 -44.66 -3.99 -3.91
C LYS A 76 -45.28 -4.23 -2.54
N ILE A 77 -45.65 -5.48 -2.24
CA ILE A 77 -46.18 -5.86 -0.92
C ILE A 77 -45.10 -5.65 0.15
N TYR A 78 -43.88 -6.13 -0.09
CA TYR A 78 -42.76 -5.96 0.83
C TYR A 78 -42.45 -4.48 1.09
N ALA A 79 -42.35 -3.67 0.03
CA ALA A 79 -42.14 -2.24 0.13
C ALA A 79 -43.24 -1.54 0.94
N SER A 80 -44.50 -1.93 0.77
CA SER A 80 -45.62 -1.42 1.56
C SER A 80 -45.47 -1.76 3.05
N ILE A 81 -45.17 -3.02 3.38
CA ILE A 81 -44.98 -3.50 4.75
C ILE A 81 -43.82 -2.77 5.44
N LYS A 82 -42.69 -2.62 4.73
CA LYS A 82 -41.48 -1.95 5.22
C LYS A 82 -41.55 -0.42 5.10
N LYS A 83 -42.66 0.13 4.58
CA LYS A 83 -42.90 1.57 4.37
C LYS A 83 -41.84 2.25 3.49
N ILE A 84 -41.32 1.51 2.50
CA ILE A 84 -40.35 1.99 1.52
C ILE A 84 -41.06 2.91 0.52
N LYS A 85 -40.71 4.20 0.53
CA LYS A 85 -41.31 5.20 -0.38
C LYS A 85 -40.68 5.20 -1.76
N ASP A 86 -39.37 5.03 -1.82
CA ASP A 86 -38.60 5.00 -3.07
C ASP A 86 -37.55 3.89 -2.98
N GLY A 87 -37.82 2.76 -3.64
CA GLY A 87 -36.92 1.61 -3.57
C GLY A 87 -35.53 1.91 -4.15
N LEU A 88 -35.45 2.72 -5.21
CA LEU A 88 -34.17 3.07 -5.82
C LEU A 88 -33.33 3.89 -4.85
N GLU A 89 -33.95 4.87 -4.19
CA GLU A 89 -33.29 5.65 -3.13
C GLU A 89 -32.79 4.76 -1.99
N THR A 90 -33.64 3.85 -1.50
CA THR A 90 -33.29 2.94 -0.40
C THR A 90 -32.09 2.06 -0.76
N VAL A 91 -32.09 1.43 -1.94
CA VAL A 91 -30.97 0.58 -2.40
C VAL A 91 -29.71 1.41 -2.60
N VAL A 92 -29.78 2.57 -3.26
CA VAL A 92 -28.63 3.43 -3.52
C VAL A 92 -27.98 3.94 -2.23
N LEU A 93 -28.77 4.39 -1.25
CA LEU A 93 -28.22 4.94 -0.01
C LEU A 93 -27.67 3.83 0.90
N GLN A 94 -28.37 2.71 1.05
CA GLN A 94 -27.95 1.66 1.97
C GLN A 94 -26.87 0.74 1.37
N VAL A 95 -27.10 0.22 0.16
CA VAL A 95 -26.18 -0.73 -0.50
C VAL A 95 -25.06 0.03 -1.21
N GLY A 96 -25.39 1.09 -1.95
CA GLY A 96 -24.41 1.88 -2.69
C GLY A 96 -23.59 2.85 -1.84
N SER A 97 -23.76 2.87 -0.50
CA SER A 97 -22.92 3.71 0.37
C SER A 97 -22.76 3.19 1.79
N GLY A 98 -23.87 2.94 2.50
CA GLY A 98 -23.83 2.57 3.92
C GLY A 98 -23.05 1.29 4.19
N HIS A 99 -23.25 0.28 3.33
CA HIS A 99 -22.53 -0.99 3.32
C HIS A 99 -21.02 -0.79 3.31
N GLU A 100 -20.48 -0.16 2.26
CA GLU A 100 -19.03 -0.03 2.14
C GLU A 100 -18.41 0.87 3.18
N VAL A 101 -19.11 1.92 3.59
CA VAL A 101 -18.64 2.77 4.67
C VAL A 101 -18.48 1.97 5.96
N ALA A 102 -19.36 0.98 6.20
CA ALA A 102 -19.25 0.08 7.33
C ALA A 102 -18.06 -0.89 7.26
N HIS A 103 -17.47 -1.14 6.07
CA HIS A 103 -16.18 -1.87 6.01
C HIS A 103 -15.04 -1.08 6.65
N TRP A 104 -15.14 0.25 6.68
CA TRP A 104 -14.14 1.12 7.29
C TRP A 104 -14.54 1.47 8.72
N GLU A 105 -15.66 2.17 8.89
CA GLU A 105 -16.16 2.63 10.18
C GLU A 105 -17.54 3.26 10.02
N LEU A 106 -18.55 2.80 10.77
CA LEU A 106 -19.89 3.40 10.74
C LEU A 106 -20.48 3.54 12.15
N PRO A 107 -20.84 4.75 12.64
CA PRO A 107 -20.38 6.03 12.12
C PRO A 107 -18.87 6.19 12.30
N PHE A 108 -18.29 7.16 11.63
CA PHE A 108 -16.90 7.55 11.83
C PHE A 108 -16.60 7.89 13.29
N GLY A 109 -15.43 7.47 13.76
CA GLY A 109 -15.00 7.51 15.16
C GLY A 109 -15.55 6.39 16.06
N SER A 110 -16.28 5.40 15.54
CA SER A 110 -16.79 4.26 16.33
C SER A 110 -15.83 3.09 16.49
N GLU A 111 -14.77 3.03 15.68
CA GLU A 111 -13.83 1.93 15.47
C GLU A 111 -14.48 0.60 15.06
N LYS A 112 -15.77 0.64 14.68
CA LYS A 112 -16.60 -0.50 14.28
C LYS A 112 -16.72 -0.55 12.77
N GLY A 113 -15.64 -0.98 12.12
CA GLY A 113 -15.70 -1.47 10.73
C GLY A 113 -15.02 -2.83 10.61
N CYS A 114 -15.36 -3.58 9.57
CA CYS A 114 -14.73 -4.87 9.29
C CYS A 114 -14.46 -4.94 7.78
N PRO A 115 -13.19 -4.97 7.35
CA PRO A 115 -11.99 -5.19 8.16
C PRO A 115 -11.43 -3.93 8.86
N MET A 116 -11.96 -2.73 8.60
CA MET A 116 -11.47 -1.41 9.03
C MET A 116 -10.12 -0.99 8.41
N ASP A 117 -9.17 -1.92 8.29
CA ASP A 117 -7.85 -1.68 7.71
C ASP A 117 -7.30 -2.95 7.02
N VAL A 118 -6.20 -2.78 6.29
CA VAL A 118 -5.55 -3.88 5.54
C VAL A 118 -4.91 -4.93 6.44
N TYR A 119 -4.50 -4.56 7.66
CA TYR A 119 -3.87 -5.47 8.62
C TYR A 119 -4.88 -6.49 9.15
N ASN A 120 -6.07 -6.02 9.52
CA ASN A 120 -7.16 -6.87 9.95
C ASN A 120 -7.74 -7.70 8.80
N HIS A 121 -7.83 -7.13 7.59
CA HIS A 121 -8.20 -7.90 6.39
C HIS A 121 -7.25 -9.09 6.17
N ASP A 122 -5.94 -8.87 6.30
CA ASP A 122 -4.94 -9.92 6.18
C ASP A 122 -5.08 -11.02 7.25
N LYS A 123 -5.46 -10.66 8.48
CA LYS A 123 -5.76 -11.62 9.55
C LYS A 123 -7.03 -12.43 9.29
N ILE A 124 -8.07 -11.79 8.76
CA ILE A 124 -9.29 -12.49 8.35
C ILE A 124 -8.96 -13.47 7.23
N LEU A 125 -8.27 -13.02 6.17
CA LEU A 125 -7.86 -13.87 5.05
C LEU A 125 -6.99 -15.06 5.50
N GLU A 126 -6.07 -14.84 6.45
CA GLU A 126 -5.31 -15.93 7.08
C GLU A 126 -6.25 -16.92 7.79
N GLY A 127 -7.17 -16.43 8.61
CA GLY A 127 -8.19 -17.24 9.29
C GLY A 127 -8.98 -18.10 8.30
N ILE A 128 -9.52 -17.48 7.24
CA ILE A 128 -10.24 -18.17 6.17
C ILE A 128 -9.38 -19.29 5.56
N LYS A 129 -8.15 -19.00 5.14
CA LYS A 129 -7.25 -20.01 4.54
C LYS A 129 -6.93 -21.15 5.49
N ASN A 130 -6.87 -20.89 6.80
CA ASN A 130 -6.64 -21.91 7.83
C ASN A 130 -7.89 -22.76 8.11
N GLY A 131 -9.08 -22.29 7.72
CA GLY A 131 -10.33 -23.04 7.83
C GLY A 131 -10.67 -23.84 6.57
N LEU A 132 -10.23 -23.38 5.39
CA LEU A 132 -10.50 -24.05 4.12
C LEU A 132 -9.57 -25.26 3.89
N PRO A 133 -10.10 -26.35 3.29
CA PRO A 133 -9.27 -27.45 2.84
C PRO A 133 -8.37 -27.01 1.68
N GLN A 134 -7.24 -27.70 1.50
CA GLN A 134 -6.19 -27.29 0.54
C GLN A 134 -6.70 -27.11 -0.89
N ASN A 135 -7.65 -27.93 -1.33
CA ASN A 135 -8.26 -27.90 -2.66
C ASN A 135 -9.38 -26.85 -2.83
N LYS A 136 -9.59 -25.97 -1.84
CA LYS A 136 -10.57 -24.88 -1.87
C LYS A 136 -9.97 -23.54 -1.45
N LYS A 137 -8.65 -23.46 -1.24
CA LYS A 137 -7.97 -22.23 -0.79
C LYS A 137 -8.01 -21.11 -1.84
N GLU A 138 -8.26 -21.45 -3.09
CA GLU A 138 -8.51 -20.50 -4.18
C GLU A 138 -9.77 -19.66 -3.95
N CYS A 139 -10.78 -20.20 -3.23
CA CYS A 139 -12.01 -19.49 -2.86
C CYS A 139 -11.83 -18.55 -1.67
N ALA A 140 -10.63 -18.49 -1.06
CA ALA A 140 -10.43 -17.77 0.21
C ALA A 140 -10.80 -16.28 0.13
N LYS A 141 -10.64 -15.65 -1.03
CA LYS A 141 -11.00 -14.23 -1.21
C LYS A 141 -12.50 -14.01 -1.15
N ASP A 142 -13.27 -14.80 -1.92
CA ASP A 142 -14.73 -14.69 -1.93
C ASP A 142 -15.31 -14.95 -0.54
N VAL A 143 -14.77 -15.96 0.14
CA VAL A 143 -15.14 -16.29 1.51
C VAL A 143 -14.75 -15.20 2.52
N THR A 144 -13.62 -14.52 2.31
CA THR A 144 -13.21 -13.37 3.14
C THR A 144 -14.22 -12.25 3.03
N ASN A 145 -14.62 -11.89 1.80
CA ASN A 145 -15.64 -10.87 1.56
C ASN A 145 -16.99 -11.26 2.20
N MET A 146 -17.41 -12.52 2.06
CA MET A 146 -18.64 -13.01 2.72
C MET A 146 -18.58 -12.87 4.25
N PHE A 147 -17.43 -13.18 4.86
CA PHE A 147 -17.26 -13.05 6.30
C PHE A 147 -17.33 -11.57 6.72
N GLU A 148 -16.59 -10.70 6.03
CA GLU A 148 -16.59 -9.25 6.29
C GLU A 148 -18.01 -8.67 6.19
N ASP A 149 -18.73 -8.99 5.11
CA ASP A 149 -20.13 -8.58 4.90
C ASP A 149 -21.06 -9.08 6.00
N THR A 150 -20.88 -10.32 6.46
CA THR A 150 -21.67 -10.90 7.56
C THR A 150 -21.50 -10.10 8.86
N ILE A 151 -20.33 -9.53 9.10
CA ILE A 151 -20.05 -8.69 10.27
C ILE A 151 -20.60 -7.28 10.09
N ILE A 152 -20.49 -6.67 8.91
CA ILE A 152 -20.88 -5.27 8.70
C ILE A 152 -22.38 -5.07 8.43
N ASN A 153 -23.09 -6.02 7.83
CA ASN A 153 -24.50 -5.83 7.50
C ASN A 153 -25.40 -5.54 8.71
N PRO A 154 -25.24 -6.23 9.87
CA PRO A 154 -25.94 -5.87 11.09
C PRO A 154 -25.60 -4.46 11.57
N ARG A 155 -24.37 -3.99 11.35
CA ARG A 155 -23.94 -2.64 11.74
C ARG A 155 -24.64 -1.57 10.91
N VAL A 156 -24.82 -1.82 9.61
CA VAL A 156 -25.62 -0.95 8.73
C VAL A 156 -27.06 -0.88 9.25
N LYS A 157 -27.68 -2.03 9.58
CA LYS A 157 -29.03 -2.01 10.17
C LYS A 157 -29.07 -1.24 11.49
N GLU A 158 -28.12 -1.45 12.40
CA GLU A 158 -28.06 -0.74 13.68
C GLU A 158 -28.05 0.79 13.47
N TYR A 159 -27.29 1.27 12.50
CA TYR A 159 -27.17 2.69 12.21
C TYR A 159 -28.38 3.29 11.49
N PHE A 160 -28.89 2.62 10.46
CA PHE A 160 -30.03 3.11 9.65
C PHE A 160 -31.40 2.80 10.27
N GLY A 161 -31.47 1.88 11.24
CA GLY A 161 -32.70 1.33 11.84
C GLY A 161 -33.41 0.28 10.97
N ASP A 162 -33.11 0.25 9.68
CA ASP A 162 -33.62 -0.66 8.66
C ASP A 162 -32.50 -0.93 7.64
N PHE A 163 -32.52 -2.11 7.00
CA PHE A 163 -31.62 -2.44 5.90
C PHE A 163 -32.34 -3.11 4.71
N SER A 164 -33.57 -2.66 4.42
CA SER A 164 -34.42 -3.21 3.35
C SER A 164 -33.79 -3.10 1.95
N GLY A 165 -32.89 -2.14 1.74
CA GLY A 165 -32.15 -1.99 0.48
C GLY A 165 -31.30 -3.22 0.16
N GLN A 166 -30.65 -3.82 1.15
CA GLN A 166 -29.89 -5.06 0.97
C GLN A 166 -30.81 -6.24 0.65
N ILE A 167 -31.98 -6.29 1.29
CA ILE A 167 -32.99 -7.32 1.03
C ILE A 167 -33.50 -7.24 -0.42
N LEU A 168 -33.79 -6.02 -0.91
CA LEU A 168 -34.16 -5.78 -2.31
C LEU A 168 -33.03 -6.10 -3.29
N PHE A 169 -31.77 -5.83 -2.90
CA PHE A 169 -30.60 -6.17 -3.70
C PHE A 169 -30.45 -7.68 -3.86
N TRP A 170 -30.47 -8.45 -2.77
CA TRP A 170 -30.37 -9.92 -2.82
C TRP A 170 -31.50 -10.55 -3.61
N ASP A 171 -32.71 -10.03 -3.45
CA ASP A 171 -33.85 -10.44 -4.25
C ASP A 171 -33.66 -10.18 -5.75
N GLY A 172 -33.12 -9.01 -6.09
CA GLY A 172 -32.79 -8.64 -7.47
C GLY A 172 -31.73 -9.54 -8.09
N GLU A 173 -30.70 -9.95 -7.33
CA GLU A 173 -29.69 -10.89 -7.80
C GLU A 173 -30.27 -12.28 -8.04
N GLY A 174 -31.17 -12.77 -7.17
CA GLY A 174 -31.87 -14.04 -7.38
C GLY A 174 -32.72 -14.04 -8.65
N LEU A 175 -33.49 -12.97 -8.88
CA LEU A 175 -34.27 -12.80 -10.11
C LEU A 175 -33.38 -12.68 -11.36
N ARG A 176 -32.23 -12.01 -11.24
CA ARG A 176 -31.27 -11.87 -12.34
C ARG A 176 -30.71 -13.22 -12.75
N VAL A 177 -30.23 -14.02 -11.79
CA VAL A 177 -29.68 -15.36 -12.05
C VAL A 177 -30.74 -16.27 -12.66
N GLU A 178 -31.99 -16.22 -12.17
CA GLU A 178 -33.10 -16.98 -12.78
C GLU A 178 -33.34 -16.57 -14.24
N LYS A 179 -33.36 -15.27 -14.53
CA LYS A 179 -33.61 -14.75 -15.88
C LYS A 179 -32.46 -15.03 -16.85
N GLU A 180 -31.22 -14.83 -16.42
CA GLU A 180 -30.03 -14.90 -17.28
C GLU A 180 -29.50 -16.32 -17.44
N MET A 181 -29.64 -17.15 -16.41
CA MET A 181 -29.03 -18.48 -16.36
C MET A 181 -30.06 -19.62 -16.25
N GLY A 182 -31.36 -19.30 -16.10
CA GLY A 182 -32.43 -20.31 -15.97
C GLY A 182 -32.39 -21.09 -14.65
N GLN A 183 -31.53 -20.69 -13.70
CA GLN A 183 -31.39 -21.34 -12.41
C GLN A 183 -32.42 -20.77 -11.43
N LYS A 184 -33.28 -21.64 -10.90
CA LYS A 184 -34.26 -21.24 -9.88
C LYS A 184 -33.63 -21.27 -8.50
N GLY A 185 -33.83 -20.18 -7.75
CA GLY A 185 -33.34 -20.03 -6.40
C GLY A 185 -31.84 -19.73 -6.32
N PHE A 186 -31.40 -19.47 -5.09
CA PHE A 186 -30.01 -19.12 -4.80
C PHE A 186 -29.08 -20.31 -4.95
N THR A 187 -27.84 -20.06 -5.36
CA THR A 187 -26.75 -21.03 -5.19
C THR A 187 -26.57 -21.39 -3.71
N PRO A 188 -26.14 -22.63 -3.37
CA PRO A 188 -26.04 -23.07 -1.98
C PRO A 188 -25.17 -22.17 -1.09
N LEU A 189 -24.03 -21.70 -1.61
CA LEU A 189 -23.14 -20.81 -0.86
C LEU A 189 -23.79 -19.45 -0.58
N TYR A 190 -24.44 -18.87 -1.60
CA TYR A 190 -25.14 -17.59 -1.47
C TYR A 190 -26.35 -17.68 -0.54
N GLU A 191 -27.11 -18.77 -0.61
CA GLU A 191 -28.23 -19.02 0.29
C GLU A 191 -27.79 -19.07 1.75
N ALA A 192 -26.67 -19.75 2.04
CA ALA A 192 -26.09 -19.80 3.39
C ALA A 192 -25.70 -18.40 3.88
N PHE A 193 -25.02 -17.61 3.04
CA PHE A 193 -24.66 -16.23 3.35
C PHE A 193 -25.88 -15.36 3.67
N VAL A 194 -26.90 -15.38 2.83
CA VAL A 194 -28.15 -14.63 3.05
C VAL A 194 -28.83 -15.08 4.35
N LYS A 195 -28.91 -16.39 4.62
CA LYS A 195 -29.53 -16.91 5.83
C LYS A 195 -28.79 -16.53 7.11
N VAL A 196 -27.46 -16.58 7.13
CA VAL A 196 -26.66 -16.11 8.29
C VAL A 196 -26.89 -14.62 8.54
N ASN A 197 -26.92 -13.81 7.49
CA ASN A 197 -27.20 -12.39 7.61
C ASN A 197 -28.62 -12.11 8.14
N LEU A 198 -29.62 -12.84 7.64
CA LEU A 198 -31.00 -12.71 8.12
C LEU A 198 -31.17 -13.22 9.54
N HIS A 199 -30.39 -14.20 9.99
CA HIS A 199 -30.33 -14.59 11.40
C HIS A 199 -29.84 -13.42 12.26
N LEU A 200 -28.80 -12.72 11.83
CA LEU A 200 -28.25 -11.59 12.58
C LEU A 200 -29.18 -10.38 12.58
N PHE A 201 -29.73 -9.97 11.44
CA PHE A 201 -30.45 -8.69 11.34
C PHE A 201 -31.79 -8.77 10.63
N GLY A 202 -32.19 -9.90 10.04
CA GLY A 202 -33.46 -10.02 9.34
C GLY A 202 -34.65 -9.96 10.30
N ASP A 203 -35.80 -9.51 9.80
CA ASP A 203 -37.08 -9.71 10.47
C ASP A 203 -37.93 -10.80 9.78
N LYS A 204 -39.10 -11.08 10.36
CA LYS A 204 -40.04 -12.08 9.82
C LYS A 204 -40.43 -11.79 8.36
N TRP A 205 -40.60 -10.53 8.00
CA TRP A 205 -41.01 -10.14 6.65
C TRP A 205 -39.88 -10.26 5.64
N ASP A 206 -38.64 -9.95 6.05
CA ASP A 206 -37.44 -10.15 5.24
C ASP A 206 -37.27 -11.63 4.88
N ASN A 207 -37.41 -12.52 5.87
CA ASN A 207 -37.37 -13.97 5.68
C ASN A 207 -38.49 -14.47 4.74
N VAL A 208 -39.74 -14.06 4.99
CA VAL A 208 -40.86 -14.44 4.12
C VAL A 208 -40.65 -13.93 2.69
N PHE A 209 -40.12 -12.72 2.54
CA PHE A 209 -39.88 -12.13 1.23
C PHE A 209 -38.83 -12.91 0.44
N LEU A 210 -37.68 -13.23 1.04
CA LEU A 210 -36.58 -13.94 0.35
C LEU A 210 -36.78 -15.45 0.22
N ASN A 211 -37.75 -16.04 0.94
CA ASN A 211 -38.05 -17.48 0.85
C ASN A 211 -38.43 -17.98 -0.57
N ARG A 212 -38.75 -17.09 -1.53
CA ARG A 212 -38.92 -17.52 -2.93
C ARG A 212 -37.64 -18.08 -3.56
N HIS A 213 -36.49 -17.68 -3.04
CA HIS A 213 -35.20 -18.05 -3.59
C HIS A 213 -34.55 -19.22 -2.84
N TYR A 214 -35.13 -19.70 -1.74
CA TYR A 214 -34.53 -20.77 -0.95
C TYR A 214 -34.72 -22.14 -1.58
N THR A 215 -33.63 -22.89 -1.67
CA THR A 215 -33.61 -24.26 -2.18
C THR A 215 -33.97 -25.29 -1.11
N ASN A 216 -33.93 -24.90 0.18
CA ASN A 216 -34.12 -25.79 1.33
C ASN A 216 -33.12 -26.96 1.36
N ASN A 217 -31.91 -26.73 0.85
CA ASN A 217 -30.85 -27.73 0.84
C ASN A 217 -30.36 -28.04 2.28
N PRO A 218 -30.40 -29.29 2.76
CA PRO A 218 -29.97 -29.64 4.12
C PRO A 218 -28.50 -29.29 4.42
N LYS A 219 -27.62 -29.26 3.39
CA LYS A 219 -26.23 -28.83 3.57
C LYS A 219 -26.14 -27.34 3.92
N VAL A 220 -27.02 -26.51 3.34
CA VAL A 220 -27.11 -25.08 3.62
C VAL A 220 -27.54 -24.87 5.07
N GLU A 221 -28.62 -25.52 5.49
CA GLU A 221 -29.10 -25.44 6.88
C GLU A 221 -28.05 -25.86 7.91
N LYS A 222 -27.31 -26.93 7.60
CA LYS A 222 -26.21 -27.40 8.44
C LYS A 222 -25.11 -26.35 8.56
N ALA A 223 -24.65 -25.78 7.45
CA ALA A 223 -23.61 -24.76 7.45
C ALA A 223 -24.04 -23.50 8.21
N VAL A 224 -25.27 -23.02 7.97
CA VAL A 224 -25.85 -21.86 8.68
C VAL A 224 -25.85 -22.11 10.20
N LYS A 225 -26.33 -23.29 10.63
CA LYS A 225 -26.37 -23.66 12.04
C LYS A 225 -24.97 -23.75 12.66
N GLU A 226 -24.00 -24.32 11.95
CA GLU A 226 -22.61 -24.40 12.41
C GLU A 226 -22.01 -23.00 12.58
N ILE A 227 -22.18 -22.11 11.59
CA ILE A 227 -21.71 -20.71 11.69
C ILE A 227 -22.32 -19.99 12.89
N VAL A 228 -23.65 -20.06 13.04
CA VAL A 228 -24.36 -19.39 14.14
C VAL A 228 -23.86 -19.88 15.51
N ASN A 229 -23.66 -21.19 15.67
CA ASN A 229 -23.22 -21.76 16.93
C ASN A 229 -21.73 -21.47 17.20
N ASP A 230 -20.86 -21.70 16.22
CA ASP A 230 -19.41 -21.61 16.39
C ASP A 230 -18.96 -20.15 16.60
N LEU A 231 -19.62 -19.19 15.97
CA LEU A 231 -19.35 -17.76 16.16
C LEU A 231 -20.18 -17.16 17.32
N ASN A 232 -21.09 -17.92 17.91
CA ASN A 232 -22.03 -17.48 18.95
C ASN A 232 -22.83 -16.24 18.52
N LEU A 233 -23.48 -16.34 17.36
CA LEU A 233 -24.23 -15.25 16.74
C LEU A 233 -25.65 -15.13 17.33
N GLU A 234 -25.93 -14.02 18.00
CA GLU A 234 -27.26 -13.72 18.53
C GLU A 234 -28.27 -13.47 17.39
N GLU A 235 -29.45 -14.07 17.48
CA GLU A 235 -30.55 -13.83 16.54
C GLU A 235 -31.08 -12.39 16.71
N GLY A 236 -31.17 -11.63 15.62
CA GLY A 236 -31.69 -10.26 15.64
C GLY A 236 -30.85 -9.29 16.49
N ILE A 237 -29.52 -9.44 16.46
CA ILE A 237 -28.57 -8.66 17.24
C ILE A 237 -28.85 -7.14 17.13
N LYS A 238 -28.98 -6.49 18.28
CA LYS A 238 -29.22 -5.03 18.37
C LYS A 238 -27.97 -4.23 18.65
N ASP A 239 -27.04 -4.82 19.41
CA ASP A 239 -25.73 -4.24 19.69
C ASP A 239 -24.66 -5.09 19.02
N THR A 240 -24.06 -4.55 17.97
CA THR A 240 -23.06 -5.27 17.18
C THR A 240 -21.67 -5.28 17.81
N THR A 241 -21.46 -4.67 18.98
CA THR A 241 -20.14 -4.52 19.61
C THR A 241 -19.35 -5.83 19.70
N SER A 242 -20.00 -6.94 20.02
CA SER A 242 -19.37 -8.26 20.15
C SER A 242 -18.80 -8.80 18.83
N LEU A 243 -19.32 -8.36 17.68
CA LEU A 243 -18.84 -8.75 16.34
C LEU A 243 -17.55 -8.02 15.94
N PHE A 244 -17.25 -6.89 16.57
CA PHE A 244 -16.08 -6.04 16.28
C PHE A 244 -14.91 -6.28 17.24
N ASP A 245 -14.91 -7.39 17.98
CA ASP A 245 -13.72 -7.85 18.71
C ASP A 245 -12.67 -8.41 17.74
N LYS A 246 -11.79 -7.50 17.28
CA LYS A 246 -10.73 -7.78 16.30
C LYS A 246 -9.79 -8.89 16.71
N SER A 247 -9.63 -9.13 18.02
CA SER A 247 -8.78 -10.21 18.54
C SER A 247 -9.33 -11.60 18.19
N ARG A 248 -10.65 -11.71 18.00
CA ARG A 248 -11.35 -12.96 17.67
C ARG A 248 -11.49 -13.20 16.17
N TRP A 249 -11.31 -12.17 15.34
CA TRP A 249 -11.58 -12.26 13.89
C TRP A 249 -10.82 -13.38 13.19
N LEU A 250 -9.55 -13.63 13.51
CA LEU A 250 -8.80 -14.73 12.91
C LEU A 250 -9.46 -16.09 13.18
N LYS A 251 -9.94 -16.31 14.41
CA LYS A 251 -10.61 -17.56 14.81
C LYS A 251 -12.03 -17.65 14.25
N MET A 252 -12.79 -16.56 14.30
CA MET A 252 -14.14 -16.47 13.73
C MET A 252 -14.12 -16.74 12.23
N ALA A 253 -13.19 -16.12 11.49
CA ALA A 253 -12.98 -16.35 10.07
C ALA A 253 -12.63 -17.83 9.80
N GLN A 254 -11.75 -18.42 10.59
CA GLN A 254 -11.40 -19.84 10.46
C GLN A 254 -12.61 -20.77 10.61
N ASP A 255 -13.45 -20.54 11.62
CA ASP A 255 -14.60 -21.39 11.89
C ASP A 255 -15.73 -21.15 10.87
N TYR A 256 -15.94 -19.90 10.46
CA TYR A 256 -16.82 -19.55 9.35
C TYR A 256 -16.45 -20.30 8.06
N ALA A 257 -15.16 -20.28 7.70
CA ALA A 257 -14.66 -20.95 6.51
C ALA A 257 -14.83 -22.47 6.55
N LYS A 258 -14.61 -23.10 7.72
CA LYS A 258 -14.82 -24.55 7.89
C LYS A 258 -16.27 -24.93 7.64
N ALA A 259 -17.20 -24.18 8.25
CA ALA A 259 -18.64 -24.45 8.16
C ALA A 259 -19.19 -24.30 6.74
N ILE A 260 -18.75 -23.28 5.98
CA ILE A 260 -19.19 -23.10 4.59
C ILE A 260 -18.44 -23.97 3.59
N SER A 261 -17.28 -24.53 3.96
CA SER A 261 -16.43 -25.27 3.01
C SER A 261 -17.15 -26.37 2.21
N PRO A 262 -18.16 -27.10 2.75
CA PRO A 262 -18.91 -28.09 1.97
C PRO A 262 -19.81 -27.50 0.88
N LEU A 263 -20.04 -26.19 0.88
CA LEU A 263 -20.88 -25.48 -0.09
C LEU A 263 -20.07 -24.87 -1.24
N LEU A 264 -18.74 -24.82 -1.12
CA LEU A 264 -17.83 -24.26 -2.13
C LEU A 264 -17.66 -25.13 -3.38
N ASP A 265 -18.40 -26.24 -3.50
CA ASP A 265 -18.42 -27.04 -4.73
C ASP A 265 -19.14 -26.29 -5.88
N GLU A 266 -20.00 -25.33 -5.53
CA GLU A 266 -20.67 -24.43 -6.46
C GLU A 266 -20.49 -22.98 -6.00
N MET A 267 -19.64 -22.24 -6.72
CA MET A 267 -19.44 -20.82 -6.45
C MET A 267 -20.68 -20.00 -6.80
N PRO A 268 -20.92 -18.89 -6.09
CA PRO A 268 -22.12 -18.08 -6.27
C PRO A 268 -22.13 -17.45 -7.66
N LYS A 269 -23.33 -17.42 -8.26
CA LYS A 269 -23.60 -16.74 -9.54
C LYS A 269 -24.21 -15.35 -9.31
N GLU A 270 -24.77 -15.18 -8.12
CA GLU A 270 -25.21 -13.94 -7.51
C GLU A 270 -24.01 -13.13 -7.01
N ARG A 271 -24.12 -11.81 -7.00
CA ARG A 271 -23.13 -10.93 -6.39
C ARG A 271 -23.42 -10.72 -4.91
N LEU A 272 -22.39 -10.79 -4.07
CA LEU A 272 -22.53 -10.60 -2.62
C LEU A 272 -22.92 -9.16 -2.26
N SER A 273 -22.35 -8.20 -2.99
CA SER A 273 -22.61 -6.76 -2.85
C SER A 273 -22.62 -6.04 -4.21
N ALA A 274 -23.01 -4.77 -4.21
CA ALA A 274 -22.93 -3.93 -5.42
C ALA A 274 -21.50 -3.64 -5.89
N TYR A 275 -20.49 -3.95 -5.08
CA TYR A 275 -19.06 -3.70 -5.32
C TYR A 275 -18.32 -4.94 -5.79
N ASP A 276 -19.01 -6.08 -5.82
CA ASP A 276 -18.48 -7.33 -6.35
C ASP A 276 -18.47 -7.28 -7.89
N PHE A 277 -17.29 -7.01 -8.45
CA PHE A 277 -17.00 -7.20 -9.87
C PHE A 277 -16.47 -8.62 -10.08
N THR A 278 -17.33 -9.62 -10.01
CA THR A 278 -16.95 -10.96 -10.46
C THR A 278 -16.47 -10.87 -11.91
N LYS A 279 -15.26 -11.40 -12.18
CA LYS A 279 -14.67 -11.57 -13.52
C LYS A 279 -15.49 -12.60 -14.32
N GLY A 280 -16.69 -12.22 -14.72
CA GLY A 280 -17.51 -12.97 -15.66
C GLY A 280 -17.10 -12.69 -17.10
N GLN A 281 -15.93 -13.19 -17.51
CA GLN A 281 -15.58 -13.71 -18.85
C GLN A 281 -14.07 -13.63 -19.09
N ASN A 282 -13.50 -14.75 -19.52
CA ASN A 282 -12.20 -14.84 -20.17
C ASN A 282 -12.16 -13.93 -21.40
N SER A 283 -11.83 -12.66 -21.25
CA SER A 283 -11.35 -11.82 -22.35
C SER A 283 -9.84 -11.71 -22.22
N SER A 284 -9.15 -12.74 -22.73
CA SER A 284 -7.79 -12.64 -23.26
C SER A 284 -7.82 -11.71 -24.48
N GLY A 285 -7.99 -10.42 -24.22
CA GLY A 285 -7.89 -9.35 -25.21
C GLY A 285 -6.79 -8.40 -24.78
N GLU A 286 -5.59 -8.62 -25.31
CA GLU A 286 -4.53 -7.62 -25.29
C GLU A 286 -5.04 -6.36 -26.02
N GLY A 287 -4.92 -5.20 -25.39
CA GLY A 287 -5.13 -3.91 -26.07
C GLY A 287 -6.36 -3.13 -25.64
N SER A 288 -6.38 -2.66 -24.39
CA SER A 288 -6.78 -1.29 -24.06
C SER A 288 -6.46 -1.05 -22.58
N ASP A 289 -6.08 0.18 -22.23
CA ASP A 289 -5.94 0.67 -20.85
C ASP A 289 -7.29 0.60 -20.10
N GLN A 290 -7.82 -0.60 -19.91
CA GLN A 290 -8.95 -0.86 -19.04
C GLN A 290 -8.46 -0.61 -17.62
N LYS A 291 -8.71 0.62 -17.15
CA LYS A 291 -8.78 0.96 -15.73
C LYS A 291 -9.37 -0.25 -15.00
N SER A 292 -8.57 -0.91 -14.18
CA SER A 292 -9.02 -2.00 -13.32
C SER A 292 -10.26 -1.50 -12.58
N LYS A 293 -11.44 -1.99 -12.97
CA LYS A 293 -12.69 -1.63 -12.28
C LYS A 293 -12.59 -2.27 -10.89
N SER A 294 -12.58 -1.38 -9.90
CA SER A 294 -12.11 -1.55 -8.53
C SER A 294 -13.04 -2.42 -7.69
N GLY A 295 -12.46 -3.31 -6.88
CA GLY A 295 -13.16 -4.00 -5.79
C GLY A 295 -13.30 -3.12 -4.54
N ASN A 296 -13.58 -3.72 -3.38
CA ASN A 296 -13.64 -2.99 -2.12
C ASN A 296 -12.29 -2.25 -1.86
N GLY A 297 -12.37 -1.05 -1.26
CA GLY A 297 -11.21 -0.16 -1.17
C GLY A 297 -10.04 -0.74 -0.33
N VAL A 298 -10.33 -1.69 0.56
CA VAL A 298 -9.33 -2.36 1.39
C VAL A 298 -8.57 -3.42 0.59
N GLU A 299 -9.25 -4.30 -0.17
CA GLU A 299 -8.61 -5.35 -0.98
C GLU A 299 -7.70 -4.72 -2.05
N GLU A 300 -8.11 -3.61 -2.66
CA GLU A 300 -7.25 -2.89 -3.60
C GLU A 300 -6.01 -2.33 -2.89
N LYS A 301 -6.17 -1.79 -1.67
CA LYS A 301 -5.05 -1.27 -0.89
C LYS A 301 -4.05 -2.38 -0.52
N VAL A 302 -4.49 -3.60 -0.22
CA VAL A 302 -3.61 -4.75 0.09
C VAL A 302 -2.62 -5.06 -1.05
N LYS A 303 -3.01 -4.79 -2.31
CA LYS A 303 -2.16 -5.01 -3.49
C LYS A 303 -1.07 -3.95 -3.65
N THR A 304 -1.22 -2.79 -3.00
CA THR A 304 -0.28 -1.66 -3.08
C THR A 304 0.95 -1.86 -2.18
N LYS A 305 2.01 -1.08 -2.44
CA LYS A 305 3.20 -1.07 -1.58
C LYS A 305 2.85 -0.58 -0.18
N GLU A 306 2.01 0.45 -0.10
CA GLU A 306 1.55 1.06 1.15
C GLU A 306 0.73 0.06 1.99
N GLY A 307 -0.17 -0.70 1.37
CA GLY A 307 -0.93 -1.74 2.08
C GLY A 307 -0.04 -2.85 2.62
N LYS A 308 0.94 -3.33 1.83
CA LYS A 308 1.94 -4.30 2.30
C LYS A 308 2.78 -3.75 3.45
N GLU A 309 3.19 -2.47 3.39
CA GLU A 309 3.91 -1.78 4.47
C GLU A 309 3.06 -1.74 5.76
N GLU A 310 1.78 -1.40 5.67
CA GLU A 310 0.84 -1.38 6.81
C GLU A 310 0.64 -2.76 7.44
N ILE A 311 0.48 -3.82 6.63
CA ILE A 311 0.33 -5.19 7.13
C ILE A 311 1.59 -5.64 7.86
N ALA A 312 2.76 -5.48 7.23
CA ALA A 312 4.03 -5.90 7.80
C ALA A 312 4.33 -5.17 9.11
N TYR A 313 4.15 -3.84 9.13
CA TYR A 313 4.36 -3.03 10.32
C TYR A 313 3.33 -3.33 11.42
N GLY A 314 2.06 -3.55 11.06
CA GLY A 314 1.00 -3.92 12.00
C GLY A 314 1.29 -5.22 12.72
N ARG A 315 1.64 -6.28 11.97
CA ARG A 315 2.05 -7.58 12.54
C ARG A 315 3.31 -7.47 13.40
N TYR A 316 4.33 -6.77 12.93
CA TYR A 316 5.55 -6.54 13.71
C TYR A 316 5.26 -5.84 15.04
N SER A 317 4.49 -4.75 15.00
CA SER A 317 4.15 -3.95 16.19
C SER A 317 3.26 -4.71 17.19
N ALA A 318 2.41 -5.61 16.69
CA ALA A 318 1.58 -6.50 17.51
C ALA A 318 2.35 -7.71 18.08
N GLY A 319 3.63 -7.89 17.70
CA GLY A 319 4.43 -9.04 18.11
C GLY A 319 3.99 -10.35 17.45
N GLU A 320 3.31 -10.29 16.31
CA GLU A 320 2.78 -11.44 15.58
C GLU A 320 3.79 -12.00 14.57
N ASN A 321 3.51 -13.21 14.07
CA ASN A 321 4.29 -13.80 12.98
C ASN A 321 4.04 -13.07 11.65
N GLN A 322 4.99 -13.22 10.72
CA GLN A 322 4.80 -12.78 9.34
C GLN A 322 3.51 -13.34 8.74
N SER A 323 2.86 -12.54 7.90
CA SER A 323 1.66 -12.97 7.18
C SER A 323 2.00 -14.13 6.23
N PRO A 324 1.19 -15.20 6.21
CA PRO A 324 1.33 -16.27 5.22
C PRO A 324 0.86 -15.86 3.81
N ASN A 325 0.29 -14.66 3.65
CA ASN A 325 -0.25 -14.17 2.38
C ASN A 325 0.80 -13.47 1.49
N PHE A 326 1.99 -13.19 2.03
CA PHE A 326 3.10 -12.54 1.31
C PHE A 326 4.39 -13.32 1.51
N THR A 327 5.38 -13.09 0.65
CA THR A 327 6.70 -13.69 0.85
C THR A 327 7.42 -13.04 2.04
N SER A 328 8.27 -13.80 2.73
CA SER A 328 9.06 -13.30 3.86
C SER A 328 9.95 -12.12 3.45
N PHE A 329 10.56 -12.20 2.27
CA PHE A 329 11.38 -11.12 1.71
C PHE A 329 10.60 -9.81 1.56
N GLU A 330 9.42 -9.85 0.91
CA GLU A 330 8.62 -8.63 0.70
C GLU A 330 8.25 -7.97 2.02
N GLN A 331 7.85 -8.76 3.02
CA GLN A 331 7.46 -8.26 4.34
C GLN A 331 8.62 -7.62 5.09
N LEU A 332 9.79 -8.25 5.07
CA LEU A 332 10.99 -7.69 5.68
C LEU A 332 11.46 -6.42 4.94
N ASP A 333 11.45 -6.42 3.61
CA ASP A 333 11.86 -5.25 2.80
C ASP A 333 10.98 -4.02 3.10
N VAL A 334 9.64 -4.16 3.08
CA VAL A 334 8.75 -3.04 3.39
C VAL A 334 8.84 -2.62 4.87
N LEU A 335 9.04 -3.57 5.80
CA LEU A 335 9.24 -3.25 7.21
C LEU A 335 10.50 -2.42 7.42
N TYR A 336 11.65 -2.84 6.89
CA TYR A 336 12.90 -2.10 7.05
C TYR A 336 12.87 -0.74 6.35
N GLN A 337 12.21 -0.63 5.19
CA GLN A 337 11.95 0.67 4.57
C GLN A 337 11.12 1.59 5.47
N ARG A 338 10.10 1.07 6.17
CA ARG A 338 9.32 1.84 7.15
C ARG A 338 10.19 2.29 8.30
N LEU A 339 10.85 1.35 8.99
CA LEU A 339 11.64 1.63 10.20
C LEU A 339 12.79 2.62 9.92
N ALA A 340 13.41 2.55 8.74
CA ALA A 340 14.46 3.48 8.34
C ALA A 340 13.97 4.92 8.12
N LYS A 341 12.66 5.16 7.94
CA LYS A 341 12.11 6.53 7.85
C LYS A 341 12.20 7.26 9.19
N ASP A 342 12.22 6.53 10.31
CA ASP A 342 12.31 7.08 11.67
C ASP A 342 13.74 7.48 12.06
N ILE A 343 14.74 7.07 11.28
CA ILE A 343 16.12 7.52 11.46
C ILE A 343 16.20 8.99 11.02
N PRO A 344 16.57 9.93 11.91
CA PRO A 344 16.55 11.36 11.60
C PRO A 344 17.62 11.68 10.56
N VAL A 345 17.17 12.02 9.35
CA VAL A 345 18.04 12.42 8.25
C VAL A 345 17.94 13.93 8.02
N LYS A 346 19.04 14.66 8.24
CA LYS A 346 19.15 16.07 7.83
C LYS A 346 19.62 16.15 6.38
N VAL A 347 18.74 16.63 5.50
CA VAL A 347 19.06 16.86 4.08
C VAL A 347 19.64 18.26 3.93
N GLU A 348 20.78 18.36 3.26
CA GLU A 348 21.44 19.63 2.94
C GLU A 348 21.00 20.04 1.54
N ALA A 349 20.06 20.99 1.45
CA ALA A 349 19.64 21.54 0.17
C ALA A 349 20.70 22.54 -0.31
N ILE A 350 21.57 22.09 -1.22
CA ILE A 350 22.55 22.98 -1.86
C ILE A 350 21.80 23.80 -2.92
N SER A 351 21.69 25.11 -2.67
CA SER A 351 21.16 26.07 -3.63
C SER A 351 22.26 27.02 -4.06
N ARG A 352 22.35 27.28 -5.37
CA ARG A 352 23.16 28.38 -5.90
C ARG A 352 22.24 29.53 -6.25
N GLU A 353 22.67 30.74 -5.87
CA GLU A 353 22.02 31.96 -6.30
C GLU A 353 22.46 32.30 -7.72
N PHE A 354 21.47 32.56 -8.57
CA PHE A 354 21.66 33.02 -9.93
C PHE A 354 20.91 34.34 -10.12
N LEU A 355 21.43 35.17 -11.02
CA LEU A 355 20.74 36.38 -11.47
C LEU A 355 19.90 36.03 -12.70
N MET A 356 18.59 36.17 -12.59
CA MET A 356 17.68 36.05 -13.75
C MET A 356 17.29 37.44 -14.22
N GLU A 357 17.54 37.74 -15.50
CA GLU A 357 17.04 38.93 -16.16
C GLU A 357 15.54 38.76 -16.46
N ILE A 358 14.67 39.55 -15.82
CA ILE A 358 13.21 39.46 -16.03
C ILE A 358 12.74 40.45 -17.10
N SER A 359 13.25 41.68 -17.04
CA SER A 359 12.85 42.76 -17.95
C SER A 359 13.93 43.83 -18.02
N PRO A 360 14.15 44.50 -19.15
CA PRO A 360 14.94 45.72 -19.15
C PRO A 360 14.22 46.86 -18.44
N LEU A 361 14.96 47.70 -17.73
CA LEU A 361 14.44 48.92 -17.09
C LEU A 361 14.18 50.02 -18.12
N ASN A 362 15.03 50.13 -19.13
CA ASN A 362 14.88 51.08 -20.23
C ASN A 362 15.38 50.48 -21.55
N TYR A 363 15.24 51.26 -22.60
CA TYR A 363 15.70 50.88 -23.94
C TYR A 363 16.57 52.02 -24.47
N ARG A 364 17.56 51.68 -25.30
CA ARG A 364 18.37 52.64 -26.05
C ARG A 364 18.39 52.29 -27.55
N PRO A 365 18.84 53.19 -28.44
CA PRO A 365 19.08 52.84 -29.84
C PRO A 365 20.09 51.69 -29.96
N PHE A 366 19.84 50.76 -30.87
CA PHE A 366 20.73 49.66 -31.23
C PHE A 366 22.05 50.18 -31.79
N ASP A 367 23.18 49.68 -31.27
CA ASP A 367 24.53 49.96 -31.72
C ASP A 367 25.06 48.74 -32.48
N SER A 368 25.16 48.83 -33.80
CA SER A 368 25.55 47.72 -34.67
C SER A 368 26.97 47.19 -34.43
N GLU A 369 27.84 47.96 -33.76
CA GLU A 369 29.21 47.54 -33.45
C GLU A 369 29.30 46.74 -32.13
N LYS A 370 28.34 46.94 -31.21
CA LYS A 370 28.40 46.39 -29.84
C LYS A 370 27.28 45.43 -29.49
N ASP A 371 26.15 45.54 -30.18
CA ASP A 371 24.92 44.87 -29.77
C ASP A 371 24.65 43.59 -30.56
N ASN A 372 24.12 42.59 -29.86
CA ASN A 372 23.65 41.37 -30.51
C ASN A 372 22.29 41.63 -31.20
N PRO A 373 22.20 41.53 -32.54
CA PRO A 373 20.96 41.80 -33.27
C PRO A 373 19.80 40.88 -32.87
N LEU A 374 20.05 39.72 -32.28
CA LEU A 374 18.98 38.81 -31.80
C LEU A 374 18.23 39.33 -30.57
N LYS A 375 18.77 40.33 -29.86
CA LYS A 375 18.16 40.91 -28.66
C LYS A 375 17.38 42.20 -28.93
N ILE A 376 17.24 42.62 -30.19
CA ILE A 376 16.48 43.83 -30.54
C ILE A 376 14.99 43.66 -30.25
N LYS A 377 14.34 44.74 -29.83
CA LYS A 377 12.90 44.79 -29.63
C LYS A 377 12.25 45.35 -30.88
N THR A 378 11.77 44.48 -31.77
CA THR A 378 11.16 44.86 -33.06
C THR A 378 9.87 45.68 -32.92
N SER A 379 9.28 45.76 -31.72
CA SER A 379 8.09 46.55 -31.43
C SER A 379 8.35 47.93 -30.82
N LYS A 380 9.62 48.33 -30.66
CA LYS A 380 10.00 49.65 -30.14
C LYS A 380 11.08 50.28 -31.01
N PHE A 381 10.92 51.57 -31.30
CA PHE A 381 11.76 52.31 -32.22
C PHE A 381 12.24 53.61 -31.61
N PHE A 382 13.44 54.03 -31.99
CA PHE A 382 13.98 55.35 -31.72
C PHE A 382 14.19 56.07 -33.04
N MET A 383 13.88 57.36 -33.06
CA MET A 383 14.22 58.26 -34.15
C MET A 383 15.27 59.23 -33.62
N ASN A 384 16.45 59.24 -34.24
CA ASN A 384 17.52 60.18 -33.96
C ASN A 384 17.99 60.84 -35.26
N ASP A 385 18.99 61.72 -35.19
CA ASP A 385 19.51 62.45 -36.36
C ASP A 385 20.11 61.52 -37.42
N ASP A 386 20.53 60.31 -37.02
CA ASP A 386 21.02 59.24 -37.90
C ASP A 386 19.90 58.38 -38.52
N GLY A 387 18.64 58.69 -38.21
CA GLY A 387 17.45 58.05 -38.78
C GLY A 387 16.77 57.05 -37.83
N PHE A 388 16.26 55.97 -38.42
CA PHE A 388 15.41 55.00 -37.73
C PHE A 388 16.26 53.89 -37.10
N ASN A 389 16.10 53.67 -35.79
CA ASN A 389 16.81 52.64 -35.05
C ASN A 389 15.89 51.73 -34.23
N PHE A 390 16.20 50.43 -34.18
CA PHE A 390 15.52 49.48 -33.31
C PHE A 390 15.93 49.68 -31.85
N ALA A 391 15.00 49.45 -30.93
CA ALA A 391 15.30 49.52 -29.51
C ALA A 391 16.10 48.30 -29.03
N TYR A 392 17.16 48.56 -28.26
CA TYR A 392 17.96 47.56 -27.57
C TYR A 392 17.72 47.64 -26.04
N PRO A 393 17.49 46.51 -25.36
CA PRO A 393 17.36 46.45 -23.90
C PRO A 393 18.58 47.09 -23.22
N ASN A 394 18.34 48.08 -22.37
CA ASN A 394 19.39 48.71 -21.58
C ASN A 394 19.10 48.48 -20.09
N GLN A 395 20.14 48.11 -19.34
CA GLN A 395 20.08 47.78 -17.92
C GLN A 395 19.00 46.74 -17.55
N PRO A 396 19.33 45.43 -17.50
CA PRO A 396 18.37 44.42 -17.10
C PRO A 396 17.98 44.58 -15.62
N LEU A 397 16.68 44.57 -15.34
CA LEU A 397 16.16 44.26 -14.01
C LEU A 397 16.40 42.78 -13.76
N THR A 398 17.24 42.50 -12.76
CA THR A 398 17.54 41.15 -12.31
C THR A 398 16.84 40.85 -11.00
N ILE A 399 16.45 39.59 -10.82
CA ILE A 399 16.15 39.05 -9.50
C ILE A 399 17.15 37.97 -9.16
N ASN A 400 17.49 37.89 -7.87
CA ASN A 400 18.16 36.72 -7.33
C ASN A 400 17.13 35.60 -7.24
N TYR A 401 17.43 34.45 -7.84
CA TYR A 401 16.67 33.24 -7.59
C TYR A 401 17.60 32.13 -7.12
N LYS A 402 17.11 31.32 -6.19
CA LYS A 402 17.81 30.16 -5.67
C LYS A 402 17.41 28.95 -6.48
N GLN A 403 18.35 28.38 -7.22
CA GLN A 403 18.14 27.11 -7.89
C GLN A 403 18.76 25.99 -7.07
N LYS A 404 17.97 24.96 -6.76
CA LYS A 404 18.50 23.73 -6.18
C LYS A 404 19.40 23.08 -7.21
N ILE A 405 20.68 22.91 -6.89
CA ILE A 405 21.58 22.14 -7.74
C ILE A 405 21.35 20.67 -7.42
N GLN A 406 20.93 19.89 -8.42
CA GLN A 406 20.91 18.43 -8.33
C GLN A 406 22.28 17.91 -8.76
N ARG A 407 22.93 17.11 -7.91
CA ARG A 407 24.20 16.46 -8.23
C ARG A 407 24.02 15.36 -9.26
N LYS A 408 25.01 15.19 -10.14
CA LYS A 408 25.16 14.02 -11.01
C LYS A 408 26.32 13.10 -10.62
N SER A 409 27.23 13.51 -9.73
CA SER A 409 28.41 12.74 -9.34
C SER A 409 28.57 12.66 -7.82
N PHE A 410 28.43 11.44 -7.29
CA PHE A 410 28.88 11.01 -5.97
C PHE A 410 29.61 9.68 -6.20
N PRO A 411 30.69 9.33 -5.45
CA PRO A 411 31.28 7.99 -5.56
C PRO A 411 30.21 6.91 -5.42
N ASN A 412 30.37 5.79 -6.12
CA ASN A 412 29.40 4.71 -6.01
C ASN A 412 29.29 4.27 -4.55
N PHE A 413 28.06 4.17 -4.04
CA PHE A 413 27.84 3.70 -2.69
C PHE A 413 27.89 2.18 -2.68
N LYS A 414 28.93 1.61 -2.08
CA LYS A 414 29.01 0.16 -1.90
C LYS A 414 29.13 -0.11 -0.41
N MET A 415 28.06 -0.62 0.22
CA MET A 415 28.13 -1.07 1.60
C MET A 415 28.61 -2.52 1.64
N VAL A 416 29.85 -2.77 2.05
CA VAL A 416 30.57 -3.93 1.51
C VAL A 416 30.83 -5.03 2.50
N LEU A 417 30.61 -4.85 3.78
CA LEU A 417 30.86 -5.94 4.73
C LEU A 417 29.79 -5.89 5.81
N VAL A 418 28.71 -6.64 5.64
CA VAL A 418 27.92 -7.07 6.80
C VAL A 418 28.36 -8.49 7.11
N ASP A 419 29.09 -8.62 8.21
CA ASP A 419 29.28 -9.91 8.85
C ASP A 419 27.90 -10.55 9.03
N ASN A 420 27.70 -11.73 8.44
CA ASN A 420 26.47 -12.49 8.60
C ASN A 420 26.76 -13.86 9.23
N SER A 421 27.82 -13.92 10.03
CA SER A 421 28.13 -15.06 10.90
C SER A 421 27.07 -15.25 11.99
N GLY A 422 27.07 -16.41 12.63
CA GLY A 422 26.09 -16.75 13.67
C GLY A 422 26.04 -15.74 14.83
N SER A 423 27.15 -15.11 15.19
CA SER A 423 27.23 -14.13 16.29
C SER A 423 26.47 -12.84 16.01
N MET A 424 26.22 -12.52 14.73
CA MET A 424 25.43 -11.37 14.30
C MET A 424 23.92 -11.57 14.47
N ALA A 425 23.45 -12.81 14.57
CA ALA A 425 22.06 -13.12 14.91
C ALA A 425 21.75 -12.86 16.41
N GLU A 426 22.78 -12.70 17.24
CA GLU A 426 22.62 -12.40 18.66
C GLU A 426 22.51 -10.90 18.94
N GLY A 427 21.90 -10.55 20.07
CA GLY A 427 21.94 -9.18 20.58
C GLY A 427 23.33 -8.80 21.06
N ILE A 428 23.66 -7.50 21.07
CA ILE A 428 24.94 -7.02 21.65
C ILE A 428 25.07 -7.39 23.13
N ASN A 429 23.94 -7.43 23.84
CA ASN A 429 23.81 -7.87 25.23
C ASN A 429 23.42 -9.35 25.38
N GLY A 430 23.45 -10.14 24.30
CA GLY A 430 22.99 -11.53 24.27
C GLY A 430 21.47 -11.73 24.15
N ASN A 431 20.67 -10.65 24.11
CA ASN A 431 19.22 -10.76 23.87
C ASN A 431 18.88 -10.34 22.43
N LYS A 432 18.58 -11.30 21.57
CA LYS A 432 18.18 -11.04 20.17
C LYS A 432 16.79 -10.42 19.99
N GLY A 433 15.97 -10.36 21.04
CA GLY A 433 14.63 -9.79 20.99
C GLY A 433 13.57 -10.75 20.42
N ASN A 434 12.50 -10.19 19.86
CA ASN A 434 11.37 -10.95 19.34
C ASN A 434 11.69 -11.52 17.95
N THR A 435 11.51 -12.84 17.79
CA THR A 435 11.75 -13.56 16.53
C THR A 435 10.49 -13.92 15.73
N ASN A 436 9.30 -13.54 16.21
CA ASN A 436 8.03 -13.88 15.55
C ASN A 436 7.96 -13.30 14.13
N PHE A 437 8.31 -12.02 13.99
CA PHE A 437 8.30 -11.33 12.68
C PHE A 437 9.67 -11.28 12.01
N ILE A 438 10.73 -10.93 12.76
CA ILE A 438 12.10 -10.85 12.24
C ILE A 438 12.81 -12.15 12.64
N PRO A 439 13.14 -13.07 11.70
CA PRO A 439 13.62 -14.42 12.05
C PRO A 439 14.87 -14.45 12.94
N PHE A 440 15.73 -13.44 12.78
CA PHE A 440 16.96 -13.29 13.55
C PHE A 440 16.83 -12.33 14.74
N GLY A 441 15.62 -11.87 15.06
CA GLY A 441 15.35 -11.05 16.23
C GLY A 441 15.47 -9.54 15.99
N ASP A 442 14.52 -8.79 16.53
CA ASP A 442 14.42 -7.31 16.43
C ASP A 442 15.39 -6.54 17.33
N ASN A 443 16.25 -7.23 18.06
CA ASN A 443 17.33 -6.65 18.85
C ASN A 443 18.71 -7.27 18.53
N SER A 444 18.80 -8.05 17.46
CA SER A 444 20.07 -8.63 16.98
C SER A 444 21.01 -7.57 16.41
N LYS A 445 22.32 -7.83 16.43
CA LYS A 445 23.32 -6.98 15.77
C LYS A 445 23.01 -6.81 14.28
N TYR A 446 22.60 -7.89 13.62
CA TYR A 446 22.24 -7.88 12.20
C TYR A 446 21.01 -7.01 11.92
N HIS A 447 20.00 -7.00 12.80
CA HIS A 447 18.86 -6.08 12.69
C HIS A 447 19.30 -4.61 12.65
N TYR A 448 20.22 -4.21 13.53
CA TYR A 448 20.72 -2.84 13.56
C TYR A 448 21.61 -2.51 12.34
N ALA A 449 22.37 -3.48 11.83
CA ALA A 449 23.14 -3.31 10.59
C ALA A 449 22.21 -3.11 9.38
N LEU A 450 21.11 -3.87 9.31
CA LEU A 450 20.08 -3.67 8.28
C LEU A 450 19.41 -2.30 8.42
N LEU A 451 19.01 -1.88 9.63
CA LEU A 451 18.47 -0.53 9.84
C LEU A 451 19.43 0.56 9.37
N GLY A 452 20.72 0.41 9.65
CA GLY A 452 21.73 1.34 9.15
C GLY A 452 21.84 1.33 7.62
N TYR A 453 21.82 0.17 6.97
CA TYR A 453 21.82 0.08 5.50
C TYR A 453 20.60 0.80 4.90
N TYR A 454 19.39 0.48 5.36
CA TYR A 454 18.17 1.13 4.86
C TYR A 454 18.12 2.62 5.24
N GLY A 455 18.73 3.01 6.37
CA GLY A 455 18.92 4.40 6.76
C GLY A 455 19.82 5.17 5.81
N ILE A 456 20.94 4.58 5.40
CA ILE A 456 21.82 5.15 4.37
C ILE A 456 21.06 5.26 3.05
N GLU A 457 20.35 4.21 2.65
CA GLU A 457 19.57 4.26 1.41
C GLU A 457 18.52 5.38 1.44
N ASN A 458 17.79 5.53 2.55
CA ASN A 458 16.84 6.61 2.77
C ASN A 458 17.53 7.99 2.70
N PHE A 459 18.75 8.13 3.25
CA PHE A 459 19.54 9.35 3.10
C PHE A 459 19.88 9.64 1.64
N LEU A 460 20.43 8.66 0.90
CA LEU A 460 20.81 8.81 -0.50
C LEU A 460 19.60 9.14 -1.39
N GLN A 461 18.44 8.54 -1.11
CA GLN A 461 17.18 8.83 -1.79
C GLN A 461 16.69 10.26 -1.50
N LYS A 462 16.68 10.68 -0.22
CA LYS A 462 16.26 12.04 0.18
C LYS A 462 17.19 13.13 -0.36
N GLN A 463 18.48 12.83 -0.52
CA GLN A 463 19.45 13.70 -1.18
C GLN A 463 19.29 13.74 -2.71
N GLY A 464 18.52 12.82 -3.29
CA GLY A 464 18.30 12.72 -4.73
C GLY A 464 19.50 12.14 -5.50
N ILE A 465 20.44 11.48 -4.81
CA ILE A 465 21.65 10.90 -5.42
C ILE A 465 21.54 9.39 -5.67
N ALA A 466 20.63 8.69 -4.98
CA ALA A 466 20.47 7.24 -5.12
C ALA A 466 20.29 6.77 -6.58
N PRO A 467 19.57 7.49 -7.48
CA PRO A 467 19.45 7.09 -8.89
C PRO A 467 20.73 7.20 -9.72
N TYR A 468 21.72 7.99 -9.27
CA TYR A 468 22.91 8.35 -10.04
C TYR A 468 24.17 7.58 -9.61
N ILE A 469 24.04 6.68 -8.65
CA ILE A 469 25.14 5.86 -8.14
C ILE A 469 24.81 4.38 -8.23
N ASN A 470 25.83 3.56 -8.39
CA ASN A 470 25.70 2.13 -8.20
C ASN A 470 25.61 1.80 -6.71
N HIS A 471 24.75 0.84 -6.40
CA HIS A 471 24.59 0.27 -5.07
C HIS A 471 25.23 -1.11 -5.05
N GLY A 472 25.83 -1.49 -3.93
CA GLY A 472 26.40 -2.82 -3.78
C GLY A 472 26.45 -3.29 -2.35
N VAL A 473 26.31 -4.61 -2.19
CA VAL A 473 26.42 -5.32 -0.91
C VAL A 473 27.32 -6.52 -1.05
N SER A 474 28.25 -6.68 -0.11
CA SER A 474 28.87 -7.98 0.16
C SER A 474 28.56 -8.46 1.57
N LEU A 475 28.24 -9.75 1.66
CA LEU A 475 28.00 -10.48 2.89
C LEU A 475 29.10 -11.52 3.04
N PHE A 476 29.66 -11.66 4.24
CA PHE A 476 30.71 -12.62 4.50
C PHE A 476 30.38 -13.46 5.74
N SER A 477 30.44 -14.77 5.52
CA SER A 477 30.23 -15.82 6.50
C SER A 477 31.19 -16.98 6.13
N ASN A 478 30.72 -18.18 5.83
CA ASN A 478 31.58 -19.26 5.32
C ASN A 478 32.16 -18.95 3.92
N LYS A 479 31.50 -18.07 3.18
CA LYS A 479 31.93 -17.56 1.88
C LYS A 479 31.51 -16.09 1.76
N THR A 480 32.19 -15.34 0.90
CA THR A 480 31.75 -13.98 0.54
C THR A 480 30.76 -14.05 -0.63
N ARG A 481 29.57 -13.49 -0.45
CA ARG A 481 28.58 -13.27 -1.51
C ARG A 481 28.51 -11.79 -1.80
N PHE A 482 28.40 -11.43 -3.07
CA PHE A 482 28.36 -10.03 -3.49
C PHE A 482 27.28 -9.79 -4.54
N LYS A 483 26.68 -8.61 -4.50
CA LYS A 483 25.81 -8.10 -5.56
C LYS A 483 25.95 -6.60 -5.71
N LYS A 484 26.03 -6.13 -6.96
CA LYS A 484 25.97 -4.72 -7.32
C LYS A 484 24.99 -4.49 -8.46
N GLY A 485 24.53 -3.25 -8.56
CA GLY A 485 23.78 -2.79 -9.71
C GLY A 485 23.41 -1.31 -9.58
N SER A 486 22.61 -0.87 -10.54
CA SER A 486 22.02 0.46 -10.56
C SER A 486 20.89 0.59 -9.54
N TYR A 487 20.26 1.77 -9.48
CA TYR A 487 19.06 1.98 -8.67
C TYR A 487 17.93 0.98 -8.98
N ASN A 488 17.81 0.51 -10.22
CA ASN A 488 16.80 -0.48 -10.61
C ASN A 488 17.07 -1.87 -10.01
N ASP A 489 18.31 -2.15 -9.59
CA ASP A 489 18.74 -3.43 -9.06
C ASP A 489 18.60 -3.52 -7.53
N LEU A 490 18.14 -2.45 -6.86
CA LEU A 490 18.06 -2.35 -5.40
C LEU A 490 17.27 -3.48 -4.75
N ILE A 491 16.13 -3.89 -5.33
CA ILE A 491 15.33 -5.02 -4.81
C ILE A 491 16.20 -6.28 -4.74
N SER A 492 16.99 -6.51 -5.77
CA SER A 492 17.83 -7.68 -5.90
C SER A 492 19.01 -7.67 -4.91
N ILE A 493 19.51 -6.48 -4.56
CA ILE A 493 20.56 -6.24 -3.56
C ILE A 493 20.01 -6.43 -2.15
N ARG A 494 18.85 -5.84 -1.85
CA ARG A 494 18.15 -6.00 -0.56
C ARG A 494 17.77 -7.45 -0.30
N LYS A 495 17.41 -8.20 -1.34
CA LYS A 495 17.16 -9.64 -1.21
C LYS A 495 18.37 -10.40 -0.70
N LEU A 496 19.58 -10.07 -1.18
CA LEU A 496 20.82 -10.65 -0.66
C LEU A 496 20.99 -10.32 0.84
N LEU A 497 20.79 -9.05 1.23
CA LEU A 497 20.88 -8.61 2.63
C LEU A 497 19.91 -9.32 3.58
N LEU A 498 18.70 -9.60 3.12
CA LEU A 498 17.64 -10.21 3.93
C LEU A 498 17.74 -11.75 4.01
N GLU A 499 18.74 -12.36 3.35
CA GLU A 499 18.99 -13.80 3.34
C GLU A 499 20.39 -14.15 3.93
N PRO A 500 20.66 -13.88 5.22
CA PRO A 500 21.94 -14.18 5.87
C PRO A 500 22.21 -15.70 6.04
N ASP A 501 23.50 -16.09 6.06
CA ASP A 501 23.95 -17.51 6.05
C ASP A 501 24.19 -18.10 7.45
N TRP A 502 24.46 -17.26 8.47
CA TRP A 502 24.70 -17.67 9.87
C TRP A 502 25.83 -18.70 10.08
N GLY A 503 26.93 -18.54 9.35
CA GLY A 503 28.10 -19.42 9.41
C GLY A 503 29.24 -18.86 10.26
N ASN A 504 30.47 -19.26 9.94
CA ASN A 504 31.68 -18.71 10.54
C ASN A 504 32.04 -17.36 9.90
N THR A 505 33.07 -16.68 10.40
CA THR A 505 33.50 -15.35 9.90
C THR A 505 34.70 -15.48 8.96
N TYR A 506 34.47 -15.79 7.67
CA TYR A 506 35.52 -15.86 6.64
C TYR A 506 35.27 -14.85 5.52
N LEU A 507 36.34 -14.25 5.03
CA LEU A 507 36.32 -13.23 3.99
C LEU A 507 37.06 -13.74 2.75
N ASP A 508 36.58 -13.40 1.55
CA ASP A 508 37.28 -13.68 0.29
C ASP A 508 37.60 -12.34 -0.38
N ALA A 509 38.86 -11.90 -0.21
CA ALA A 509 39.30 -10.59 -0.68
C ALA A 509 39.36 -10.53 -2.22
N LYS A 510 39.52 -11.66 -2.90
CA LYS A 510 39.46 -11.72 -4.36
C LYS A 510 38.04 -11.43 -4.86
N THR A 511 37.03 -12.01 -4.22
CA THR A 511 35.63 -11.69 -4.52
C THR A 511 35.32 -10.22 -4.27
N LEU A 512 35.84 -9.65 -3.17
CA LEU A 512 35.72 -8.21 -2.89
C LEU A 512 36.46 -7.37 -3.94
N LYS A 513 37.68 -7.74 -4.34
CA LYS A 513 38.43 -7.02 -5.36
C LYS A 513 37.64 -6.92 -6.67
N ASN A 514 37.08 -8.03 -7.15
CA ASN A 514 36.23 -8.06 -8.33
C ASN A 514 34.95 -7.22 -8.15
N ALA A 515 34.40 -7.17 -6.93
CA ALA A 515 33.25 -6.33 -6.59
C ALA A 515 33.56 -4.83 -6.71
N PHE A 516 34.79 -4.41 -6.39
CA PHE A 516 35.24 -3.01 -6.34
C PHE A 516 36.04 -2.53 -7.55
N GLU A 517 36.33 -3.38 -8.53
CA GLU A 517 37.01 -2.97 -9.75
C GLU A 517 36.24 -1.87 -10.52
N GLY A 518 36.99 -0.88 -11.04
CA GLY A 518 36.53 0.10 -12.03
C GLY A 518 36.44 1.56 -11.54
N GLU A 519 35.88 1.82 -10.35
CA GLU A 519 35.50 3.18 -9.92
C GLU A 519 35.68 3.41 -8.41
N GLU A 520 36.08 4.64 -8.02
CA GLU A 520 36.13 5.08 -6.62
C GLU A 520 34.78 4.84 -5.93
N SER A 521 34.82 4.19 -4.77
CA SER A 521 33.64 3.80 -4.01
C SER A 521 33.78 4.21 -2.55
N PHE A 522 32.66 4.46 -1.87
CA PHE A 522 32.64 4.46 -0.41
C PHE A 522 32.46 3.02 0.08
N PHE A 523 33.38 2.55 0.92
CA PHE A 523 33.45 1.24 1.54
C PHE A 523 33.17 1.36 3.05
N LEU A 524 31.97 0.95 3.47
CA LEU A 524 31.63 0.73 4.88
C LEU A 524 31.65 -0.76 5.23
N SER A 525 32.34 -1.11 6.32
CA SER A 525 32.42 -2.48 6.84
C SER A 525 31.96 -2.60 8.28
N ILE A 526 31.38 -3.74 8.64
CA ILE A 526 30.79 -4.04 9.95
C ILE A 526 31.10 -5.50 10.31
N SER A 527 31.62 -5.72 11.51
CA SER A 527 31.80 -7.06 12.10
C SER A 527 31.70 -7.01 13.62
N ASP A 528 31.32 -8.13 14.23
CA ASP A 528 31.30 -8.30 15.69
C ASP A 528 32.41 -9.22 16.23
N GLY A 529 33.27 -9.74 15.35
CA GLY A 529 34.26 -10.74 15.69
C GLY A 529 35.50 -10.70 14.81
N GLY A 530 36.44 -11.61 15.07
CA GLY A 530 37.64 -11.75 14.25
C GLY A 530 37.34 -12.51 12.96
N VAL A 531 37.91 -12.06 11.84
CA VAL A 531 37.90 -12.80 10.58
C VAL A 531 38.89 -13.96 10.65
N GLY A 532 38.40 -15.19 10.53
CA GLY A 532 39.18 -16.41 10.76
C GLY A 532 40.37 -16.60 9.81
N ASN A 533 40.30 -16.02 8.61
CA ASN A 533 41.38 -16.01 7.62
C ASN A 533 42.00 -14.62 7.40
N TRP A 534 41.90 -13.71 8.38
CA TRP A 534 42.37 -12.33 8.23
C TRP A 534 43.80 -12.21 7.68
N ASP A 535 44.73 -13.03 8.20
CA ASP A 535 46.14 -12.94 7.82
C ASP A 535 46.39 -13.25 6.34
N SER A 536 45.59 -14.11 5.69
CA SER A 536 45.70 -14.39 4.26
C SER A 536 45.09 -13.28 3.39
N GLU A 537 44.03 -12.63 3.88
CA GLU A 537 43.27 -11.63 3.13
C GLU A 537 43.81 -10.20 3.31
N LYS A 538 44.55 -9.95 4.39
CA LYS A 538 45.02 -8.64 4.86
C LYS A 538 45.64 -7.77 3.78
N SER A 539 46.52 -8.33 2.96
CA SER A 539 47.25 -7.57 1.92
C SER A 539 46.31 -7.04 0.83
N GLU A 540 45.34 -7.85 0.39
CA GLU A 540 44.38 -7.46 -0.62
C GLU A 540 43.37 -6.44 -0.07
N ILE A 541 42.91 -6.63 1.18
CA ILE A 541 42.03 -5.67 1.86
C ILE A 541 42.71 -4.31 2.03
N LYS A 542 43.99 -4.29 2.41
CA LYS A 542 44.75 -3.04 2.52
C LYS A 542 44.74 -2.26 1.20
N GLN A 543 45.04 -2.94 0.09
CA GLN A 543 45.04 -2.32 -1.24
C GLN A 543 43.66 -1.77 -1.63
N LEU A 544 42.58 -2.44 -1.23
CA LEU A 544 41.22 -1.98 -1.47
C LEU A 544 40.86 -0.76 -0.61
N ALA A 545 41.24 -0.79 0.67
CA ALA A 545 40.99 0.31 1.60
C ALA A 545 41.76 1.58 1.22
N GLU A 546 43.01 1.46 0.76
CA GLU A 546 43.83 2.61 0.33
C GLU A 546 43.34 3.27 -0.97
N LYS A 547 42.61 2.53 -1.81
CA LYS A 547 42.05 3.03 -3.09
C LYS A 547 40.65 3.62 -2.99
N ASN A 548 39.99 3.50 -1.84
CA ASN A 548 38.59 3.84 -1.66
C ASN A 548 38.39 4.64 -0.37
N TYR A 549 37.26 5.32 -0.24
CA TYR A 549 36.88 5.89 1.05
C TYR A 549 36.48 4.75 1.98
N TYR A 550 37.27 4.47 3.02
CA TYR A 550 37.05 3.31 3.88
C TYR A 550 36.65 3.72 5.29
N ALA A 551 35.70 2.98 5.87
CA ALA A 551 35.39 3.02 7.30
C ALA A 551 35.02 1.62 7.81
N HIS A 552 35.41 1.32 9.05
CA HIS A 552 35.06 0.08 9.74
C HIS A 552 34.31 0.35 11.03
N ILE A 553 33.26 -0.42 11.26
CA ILE A 553 32.50 -0.47 12.50
C ILE A 553 32.73 -1.83 13.17
N GLN A 554 33.44 -1.81 14.29
CA GLN A 554 33.62 -2.99 15.13
C GLN A 554 32.54 -3.00 16.21
N LEU A 555 31.70 -4.02 16.22
CA LEU A 555 30.76 -4.26 17.31
C LEU A 555 31.52 -4.96 18.43
N GLY A 556 31.48 -4.39 19.64
CA GLY A 556 32.22 -4.90 20.79
C GLY A 556 33.72 -4.55 20.79
N GLY A 557 34.55 -5.52 21.16
CA GLY A 557 35.98 -5.31 21.45
C GLY A 557 36.91 -5.30 20.24
N LYS A 558 38.17 -4.90 20.46
CA LYS A 558 39.21 -4.88 19.42
C LYS A 558 39.54 -6.28 18.89
N THR A 559 39.61 -6.40 17.57
CA THR A 559 40.04 -7.59 16.80
C THR A 559 41.37 -7.34 16.10
N ASN A 560 42.02 -8.39 15.57
CA ASN A 560 43.25 -8.23 14.78
C ASN A 560 43.02 -7.35 13.54
N MET A 561 41.89 -7.52 12.86
CA MET A 561 41.46 -6.67 11.75
C MET A 561 41.36 -5.20 12.17
N SER A 562 40.65 -4.90 13.26
CA SER A 562 40.51 -3.51 13.72
C SER A 562 41.85 -2.84 14.07
N LYS A 563 42.79 -3.57 14.69
CA LYS A 563 44.14 -3.07 15.01
C LYS A 563 44.94 -2.77 13.76
N ASP A 564 44.87 -3.65 12.77
CA ASP A 564 45.57 -3.48 11.50
C ASP A 564 45.01 -2.29 10.72
N LEU A 565 43.69 -2.14 10.66
CA LEU A 565 43.02 -0.99 10.04
C LEU A 565 43.43 0.33 10.70
N GLU A 566 43.43 0.39 12.03
CA GLU A 566 43.93 1.55 12.79
C GLU A 566 45.40 1.86 12.43
N SER A 567 46.26 0.83 12.32
CA SER A 567 47.68 0.99 11.96
C SER A 567 47.89 1.51 10.53
N TRP A 568 46.91 1.32 9.64
CA TRP A 568 46.92 1.83 8.27
C TRP A 568 46.32 3.23 8.16
N GLY A 569 45.92 3.84 9.29
CA GLY A 569 45.26 5.14 9.31
C GLY A 569 43.79 5.11 8.87
N MET A 570 43.17 3.92 8.83
CA MET A 570 41.77 3.78 8.44
C MET A 570 40.84 4.08 9.63
N PRO A 571 39.73 4.81 9.42
CA PRO A 571 38.72 5.07 10.46
C PRO A 571 38.10 3.78 10.99
N VAL A 572 38.24 3.54 12.30
CA VAL A 572 37.60 2.45 13.03
C VAL A 572 36.72 3.01 14.13
N PHE A 573 35.45 2.61 14.15
CA PHE A 573 34.47 3.01 15.13
C PHE A 573 34.03 1.80 15.96
N TYR A 574 34.13 1.92 17.29
CA TYR A 574 33.69 0.86 18.21
C TYR A 574 32.28 1.15 18.70
N VAL A 575 31.39 0.17 18.56
CA VAL A 575 29.99 0.31 18.94
C VAL A 575 29.61 -0.74 19.98
N ASN A 576 29.09 -0.26 21.11
CA ASN A 576 28.62 -1.09 22.22
C ASN A 576 27.10 -1.13 22.34
N SER A 577 26.37 -0.45 21.44
CA SER A 577 24.91 -0.39 21.45
C SER A 577 24.33 -0.41 20.03
N GLY A 578 23.22 -1.12 19.84
CA GLY A 578 22.64 -1.32 18.52
C GLY A 578 22.00 -0.05 17.95
N LYS A 579 21.38 0.75 18.82
CA LYS A 579 20.76 2.03 18.43
C LYS A 579 21.77 3.06 17.94
N ASP A 580 23.00 3.00 18.43
CA ASP A 580 24.08 3.89 17.97
C ASP A 580 24.62 3.44 16.61
N LEU A 581 24.56 2.14 16.29
CA LEU A 581 25.04 1.59 15.01
C LEU A 581 24.33 2.22 13.81
N SER A 582 22.98 2.17 13.79
CA SER A 582 22.22 2.62 12.62
C SER A 582 22.39 4.12 12.36
N LYS A 583 22.46 4.94 13.42
CA LYS A 583 22.74 6.38 13.33
C LYS A 583 24.16 6.65 12.85
N LEU A 584 25.15 5.98 13.46
CA LEU A 584 26.56 6.12 13.10
C LEU A 584 26.80 5.80 11.62
N MET A 585 26.17 4.75 11.09
CA MET A 585 26.28 4.39 9.68
C MET A 585 25.80 5.52 8.74
N VAL A 586 24.69 6.16 9.09
CA VAL A 586 24.18 7.33 8.36
C VAL A 586 25.11 8.53 8.51
N ASP A 587 25.62 8.78 9.73
CA ASP A 587 26.53 9.89 10.01
C ASP A 587 27.88 9.74 9.30
N ILE A 588 28.45 8.54 9.23
CA ILE A 588 29.68 8.25 8.46
C ILE A 588 29.43 8.55 6.98
N THR A 589 28.33 8.03 6.42
CA THR A 589 27.97 8.29 5.02
C THR A 589 27.80 9.78 4.75
N LYS A 590 27.14 10.50 5.67
CA LYS A 590 26.95 11.94 5.58
C LYS A 590 28.29 12.70 5.63
N ASN A 591 29.17 12.32 6.55
CA ASN A 591 30.48 12.96 6.73
C ASN A 591 31.38 12.75 5.52
N ILE A 592 31.26 11.61 4.83
CA ILE A 592 31.98 11.37 3.57
C ILE A 592 31.33 12.15 2.43
N TYR A 593 30.02 12.34 2.45
CA TYR A 593 29.32 13.17 1.47
C TYR A 593 29.67 14.66 1.55
N HIS A 594 29.88 15.21 2.76
CA HIS A 594 30.03 16.65 2.99
C HIS A 594 31.26 17.31 2.32
N PRO A 595 32.47 16.72 2.31
CA PRO A 595 33.63 17.26 1.59
C PRO A 595 33.38 17.46 0.10
N PHE A 596 32.72 16.50 -0.56
CA PHE A 596 32.34 16.65 -1.96
C PHE A 596 31.43 17.87 -2.15
N VAL A 597 30.54 18.16 -1.19
CA VAL A 597 29.65 19.34 -1.22
C VAL A 597 30.44 20.65 -1.17
N GLN A 598 31.49 20.70 -0.34
CA GLN A 598 32.30 21.90 -0.12
C GLN A 598 33.24 22.23 -1.29
N GLU A 599 33.77 21.21 -1.99
CA GLU A 599 34.67 21.40 -3.14
C GLU A 599 33.99 22.04 -4.35
N GLU A 600 32.70 21.81 -4.58
CA GLU A 600 31.95 22.40 -5.70
C GLU A 600 31.38 23.81 -5.43
N LEU A 601 31.35 24.23 -4.16
CA LEU A 601 30.96 25.59 -3.79
C LEU A 601 32.11 26.59 -3.94
N LYS A 602 33.35 26.09 -4.08
CA LYS A 602 34.53 26.85 -4.47
C LYS A 602 34.60 26.94 -5.99
#